data_AF-A0AAV7WB80-F1
#
_entry.id   AF-A0AAV7WB80-F1
#
_cell.length_a   1.000
_cell.length_b   1.000
_cell.length_c   1.000
_cell.angle_alpha   90.00
_cell.angle_beta   90.00
_cell.angle_gamma   90.00
#
_symmetry.space_group_name_H-M   'P 1'
#
loop_
_entity.id
_entity.type
_entity.pdbx_description
1 polymer ?
#
loop_
_entity_poly.entity_id
_entity_poly.type
_entity_poly.pdbx_seq_one_letter_code
_entity_poly.pdbx_strand_id
1 'polypeptide(L)'
;MADLEDLFAALEDREKPRDEEIKQLQQEVLRLKEQHIDFQGHAEDLQYRSNRNNIGIRGASHRPENGDTESYMWALFSQVMDVQEPPPIRIDLVHRIGLSHAGPRSLPTY
;
A
#
# COMPACT_ATOMS: atom_id res chain seq x y z
N MET A 1 -32.06 55.17 -8.70
CA MET A 1 -31.79 54.08 -9.67
C MET A 1 -30.32 53.67 -9.68
N ALA A 2 -29.36 54.53 -9.27
CA ALA A 2 -27.93 54.19 -9.21
C ALA A 2 -27.57 53.01 -8.27
N ASP A 3 -28.32 52.81 -7.17
CA ASP A 3 -27.99 51.76 -6.17
C ASP A 3 -28.09 50.32 -6.68
N LEU A 4 -28.83 50.07 -7.77
CA LEU A 4 -29.01 48.72 -8.30
C LEU A 4 -27.87 48.31 -9.25
N GLU A 5 -27.38 49.25 -10.06
CA GLU A 5 -26.26 49.02 -10.99
C GLU A 5 -24.95 48.83 -10.23
N ASP A 6 -24.71 49.62 -9.18
CA ASP A 6 -23.54 49.47 -8.31
C ASP A 6 -23.56 48.12 -7.55
N LEU A 7 -24.75 47.64 -7.16
CA LEU A 7 -24.92 46.34 -6.53
C LEU A 7 -24.61 45.19 -7.50
N PHE A 8 -25.07 45.28 -8.76
CA PHE A 8 -24.76 44.28 -9.78
C PHE A 8 -23.28 44.26 -10.14
N ALA A 9 -22.65 45.42 -10.27
CA ALA A 9 -21.21 45.52 -10.51
C ALA A 9 -20.40 44.90 -9.35
N ALA A 10 -20.79 45.15 -8.09
CA ALA A 10 -20.15 44.56 -6.93
C ALA A 10 -20.34 43.04 -6.81
N LEU A 11 -21.47 42.51 -7.29
CA LEU A 11 -21.72 41.07 -7.36
C LEU A 11 -20.89 40.41 -8.47
N GLU A 12 -20.82 41.02 -9.65
CA GLU A 12 -20.06 40.53 -10.79
C GLU A 12 -18.54 40.54 -10.50
N ASP A 13 -18.04 41.59 -9.83
CA ASP A 13 -16.65 41.69 -9.38
C ASP A 13 -16.29 40.64 -8.32
N ARG A 14 -17.29 40.08 -7.62
CA ARG A 14 -17.10 39.02 -6.64
C ARG A 14 -17.25 37.62 -7.25
N GLU A 15 -18.06 37.48 -8.30
CA GLU A 15 -18.31 36.21 -9.00
C GLU A 15 -17.13 35.82 -9.90
N LYS A 16 -16.62 36.76 -10.70
CA LYS A 16 -15.45 36.54 -11.59
C LYS A 16 -14.22 35.93 -10.91
N PRO A 17 -13.72 36.44 -9.77
CA PRO A 17 -12.54 35.87 -9.13
C PRO A 17 -12.82 34.47 -8.54
N ARG A 18 -14.06 34.19 -8.12
CA ARG A 18 -14.45 32.85 -7.66
C ARG A 18 -14.50 31.85 -8.80
N ASP A 19 -15.03 32.25 -9.94
CA ASP A 19 -15.05 31.38 -11.12
C ASP A 19 -13.63 31.05 -11.61
N GLU A 20 -12.73 32.03 -11.52
CA GLU A 20 -11.32 31.82 -11.85
C GLU A 20 -10.63 30.90 -10.83
N GLU A 21 -10.90 31.09 -9.53
CA GLU A 21 -10.40 30.20 -8.46
C GLU A 21 -10.93 28.77 -8.64
N ILE A 22 -12.21 28.60 -8.97
CA ILE A 22 -12.81 27.29 -9.24
C ILE A 22 -12.11 26.61 -10.42
N LYS A 23 -11.84 27.33 -11.52
CA LYS A 23 -11.12 26.78 -12.67
C LYS A 23 -9.70 26.35 -12.31
N GLN A 24 -8.98 27.16 -11.55
CA GLN A 24 -7.62 26.83 -11.09
C GLN A 24 -7.63 25.59 -10.20
N LEU A 25 -8.56 25.50 -9.25
CA LEU A 25 -8.72 24.33 -8.39
C LEU A 25 -9.10 23.08 -9.19
N GLN A 26 -9.97 23.19 -10.20
CA GLN A 26 -10.32 22.07 -11.07
C GLN A 26 -9.12 21.56 -11.86
N GLN A 27 -8.30 22.46 -12.41
CA GLN A 27 -7.06 22.08 -13.12
C GLN A 27 -6.07 21.41 -12.18
N GLU A 28 -5.91 21.92 -10.97
CA GLU A 28 -5.02 21.35 -9.97
C GLU A 28 -5.49 19.96 -9.50
N VAL A 29 -6.80 19.77 -9.30
CA VAL A 29 -7.38 18.47 -8.98
C VAL A 29 -7.14 17.46 -10.10
N LEU A 30 -7.27 17.85 -11.36
CA LEU A 30 -6.99 16.97 -12.49
C LEU A 30 -5.50 16.57 -12.51
N ARG A 31 -4.59 17.53 -12.35
CA ARG A 31 -3.15 17.29 -12.27
C ARG A 31 -2.79 16.33 -11.13
N LEU A 32 -3.36 16.54 -9.94
CA LEU A 32 -3.13 15.67 -8.79
C LEU A 32 -3.69 14.25 -9.00
N LYS A 33 -4.81 14.11 -9.71
CA LYS A 33 -5.36 12.79 -10.06
C LYS A 33 -4.45 12.02 -11.00
N GLU A 34 -3.90 12.68 -12.02
CA GLU A 34 -2.93 12.07 -12.93
C GLU A 34 -1.69 11.58 -12.17
N GLN A 35 -1.14 12.44 -11.30
CA GLN A 35 -0.01 12.05 -10.45
C GLN A 35 -0.33 10.89 -9.51
N HIS A 36 -1.54 10.85 -8.95
CA HIS A 36 -1.97 9.74 -8.10
C HIS A 36 -2.02 8.41 -8.86
N ILE A 37 -2.52 8.42 -10.10
CA ILE A 37 -2.56 7.22 -10.96
C ILE A 37 -1.13 6.73 -11.23
N ASP A 38 -0.22 7.64 -11.57
CA ASP A 38 1.18 7.31 -11.82
C ASP A 38 1.85 6.72 -10.56
N PHE A 39 1.63 7.34 -9.40
CA PHE A 39 2.16 6.83 -8.12
C PHE A 39 1.60 5.46 -7.78
N GLN A 40 0.32 5.20 -8.05
CA GLN A 40 -0.27 3.89 -7.83
C GLN A 40 0.39 2.84 -8.74
N GLY A 41 0.59 3.15 -10.02
CA GLY A 41 1.30 2.26 -10.95
C GLY A 41 2.74 1.97 -10.50
N HIS A 42 3.46 2.98 -10.02
CA HIS A 42 4.80 2.79 -9.46
C HIS A 42 4.81 1.96 -8.18
N ALA A 43 3.84 2.15 -7.29
CA ALA A 43 3.71 1.35 -6.08
C ALA A 43 3.42 -0.12 -6.40
N GLU A 44 2.55 -0.38 -7.37
CA GLU A 44 2.24 -1.73 -7.86
C GLU A 44 3.47 -2.40 -8.50
N ASP A 45 4.24 -1.67 -9.33
CA ASP A 45 5.51 -2.19 -9.90
C ASP A 45 6.54 -2.50 -8.81
N LEU A 46 6.73 -1.60 -7.85
CA LEU A 46 7.65 -1.82 -6.73
C LEU A 46 7.23 -3.03 -5.90
N GLN A 47 5.93 -3.18 -5.63
CA GLN A 47 5.40 -4.34 -4.92
C GLN A 47 5.61 -5.63 -5.71
N TYR A 48 5.38 -5.61 -7.03
CA TYR A 48 5.62 -6.75 -7.89
C TYR A 48 7.10 -7.16 -7.91
N ARG A 49 8.00 -6.18 -8.09
CA ARG A 49 9.46 -6.41 -8.12
C ARG A 49 9.99 -6.90 -6.78
N SER A 50 9.49 -6.34 -5.68
CA SER A 50 9.79 -6.79 -4.32
C SER A 50 9.34 -8.24 -4.10
N ASN A 51 8.16 -8.60 -4.58
CA ASN A 51 7.61 -9.95 -4.41
C ASN A 51 8.09 -10.98 -5.43
N ARG A 52 8.72 -10.55 -6.53
CA ARG A 52 9.11 -11.44 -7.64
C ARG A 52 9.98 -12.61 -7.18
N ASN A 53 10.82 -12.39 -6.16
CA ASN A 53 11.72 -13.41 -5.63
C ASN A 53 11.24 -13.96 -4.27
N ASN A 54 10.03 -13.60 -3.83
CA ASN A 54 9.46 -14.06 -2.57
C ASN A 54 8.60 -15.30 -2.81
N ILE A 55 8.81 -16.32 -1.99
CA ILE A 55 7.99 -17.55 -2.01
C ILE A 55 7.07 -17.53 -0.78
N GLY A 56 5.77 -17.49 -1.01
CA GLY A 56 4.77 -17.60 0.06
C GLY A 56 4.41 -19.06 0.31
N ILE A 57 4.67 -19.56 1.52
CA ILE A 57 4.25 -20.91 1.95
C ILE A 57 3.06 -20.80 2.89
N ARG A 58 1.95 -21.49 2.56
CA ARG A 58 0.74 -21.58 3.38
C ARG A 58 0.63 -22.95 4.03
N GLY A 59 -0.03 -23.04 5.18
CA GLY A 59 -0.23 -24.30 5.91
C GLY A 59 1.01 -24.80 6.68
N ALA A 60 2.08 -24.01 6.73
CA ALA A 60 3.29 -24.33 7.49
C ALA A 60 3.03 -24.28 9.01
N SER A 61 3.59 -25.23 9.76
CA SER A 61 3.37 -25.34 11.22
C SER A 61 3.76 -24.04 11.93
N HIS A 62 2.91 -23.58 12.85
CA HIS A 62 3.13 -22.37 13.65
C HIS A 62 4.30 -22.48 14.63
N ARG A 63 4.70 -23.69 15.01
CA ARG A 63 5.88 -23.95 15.84
C ARG A 63 6.75 -24.99 15.13
N PRO A 64 7.86 -24.59 14.49
CA PRO A 64 8.87 -25.55 14.07
C PRO A 64 9.50 -26.14 15.33
N GLU A 65 9.73 -27.45 15.35
CA GLU A 65 10.24 -28.17 16.52
C GLU A 65 11.57 -27.60 17.05
N ASN A 66 12.33 -26.95 16.17
CA ASN A 66 13.67 -26.43 16.43
C ASN A 66 13.70 -24.91 16.68
N GLY A 67 12.55 -24.22 16.61
CA GLY A 67 12.44 -22.76 16.72
C GLY A 67 13.00 -21.97 15.53
N ASP A 68 13.97 -22.53 14.80
CA ASP A 68 14.53 -21.93 13.60
C ASP A 68 13.61 -22.12 12.38
N THR A 69 13.14 -21.01 11.83
CA THR A 69 12.25 -21.01 10.66
C THR A 69 13.03 -21.25 9.38
N GLU A 70 14.31 -20.86 9.31
CA GLU A 70 15.15 -21.09 8.12
C GLU A 70 15.42 -22.58 7.92
N SER A 71 15.88 -23.27 8.98
CA SER A 71 16.05 -24.73 8.97
C SER A 71 14.77 -25.49 8.62
N TYR A 72 13.61 -25.02 9.11
CA TYR A 72 12.31 -25.63 8.79
C TYR A 72 11.94 -25.45 7.30
N MET A 73 12.15 -24.25 6.75
CA MET A 73 11.93 -23.97 5.33
C MET A 73 12.85 -24.81 4.46
N TRP A 74 14.10 -25.01 4.91
CA TRP A 74 15.07 -25.88 4.26
C TRP A 74 14.60 -27.34 4.23
N ALA A 75 14.16 -27.88 5.36
CA ALA A 75 13.63 -29.24 5.44
C ALA A 75 12.42 -29.46 4.52
N LEU A 76 11.49 -28.50 4.46
CA LEU A 76 10.35 -28.53 3.55
C LEU A 76 10.78 -28.54 2.09
N PHE A 77 11.72 -27.67 1.72
CA PHE A 77 12.22 -27.59 0.34
C PHE A 77 12.92 -28.89 -0.07
N SER A 78 13.80 -29.42 0.79
CA SER A 78 14.52 -30.68 0.58
C SER A 78 13.56 -31.84 0.35
N GLN A 79 12.51 -31.92 1.17
CA GLN A 79 11.49 -32.96 1.07
C GLN A 79 10.71 -32.89 -0.24
N VAL A 80 10.36 -31.68 -0.71
CA VAL A 80 9.59 -31.50 -1.95
C VAL A 80 10.45 -31.75 -3.19
N MET A 81 11.71 -31.32 -3.15
CA MET A 81 12.63 -31.38 -4.30
C MET A 81 13.44 -32.67 -4.37
N ASP A 82 13.36 -33.54 -3.35
CA ASP A 82 14.15 -34.76 -3.20
C ASP A 82 15.67 -34.52 -3.31
N VAL A 83 16.14 -33.45 -2.67
CA VAL A 83 17.55 -33.06 -2.65
C VAL A 83 18.09 -33.18 -1.23
N GLN A 84 19.25 -33.83 -1.08
CA GLN A 84 19.90 -34.03 0.22
C GLN A 84 20.85 -32.88 0.62
N GLU A 85 21.31 -32.10 -0.35
CA GLU A 85 22.23 -30.97 -0.13
C GLU A 85 21.50 -29.62 -0.18
N PRO A 86 21.89 -28.64 0.65
CA PRO A 86 21.39 -27.27 0.56
C PRO A 86 21.62 -26.70 -0.85
N PRO A 87 20.59 -26.17 -1.54
CA PRO A 87 20.74 -25.57 -2.84
C PRO A 87 21.67 -24.37 -2.68
N PRO A 88 22.34 -23.96 -3.76
CA PRO A 88 23.19 -22.77 -3.75
C PRO A 88 22.39 -21.46 -3.62
N ILE A 89 21.11 -21.53 -3.21
CA ILE A 89 20.21 -20.40 -3.08
C ILE A 89 20.36 -19.83 -1.68
N ARG A 90 20.86 -18.61 -1.59
CA ARG A 90 20.91 -17.85 -0.35
C ARG A 90 19.51 -17.30 -0.03
N ILE A 91 19.01 -17.59 1.16
CA ILE A 91 17.78 -16.99 1.67
C ILE A 91 18.17 -15.71 2.40
N ASP A 92 17.71 -14.56 1.91
CA ASP A 92 18.04 -13.27 2.52
C ASP A 92 17.20 -12.97 3.78
N LEU A 93 15.92 -13.39 3.79
CA LEU A 93 15.01 -13.19 4.91
C LEU A 93 13.91 -14.24 4.93
N VAL A 94 13.62 -14.77 6.11
CA VAL A 94 12.41 -15.56 6.39
C VAL A 94 11.61 -14.86 7.47
N HIS A 95 10.32 -14.61 7.20
CA HIS A 95 9.42 -14.04 8.19
C HIS A 95 8.03 -14.66 8.06
N ARG A 96 7.28 -14.67 9.16
CA ARG A 96 5.93 -15.23 9.23
C ARG A 96 4.92 -14.09 9.18
N ILE A 97 4.03 -14.12 8.21
CA ILE A 97 2.97 -13.12 8.03
C ILE A 97 1.70 -13.64 8.71
N GLY A 98 1.03 -12.80 9.52
CA GLY A 98 -0.26 -13.13 10.15
C GLY A 98 -0.18 -13.67 11.59
N LEU A 99 1.01 -13.73 12.20
CA LEU A 99 1.18 -13.95 13.64
C LEU A 99 1.17 -12.63 14.40
N SER A 100 0.15 -11.80 14.21
CA SER A 100 -0.17 -10.80 15.23
C SER A 100 -0.63 -11.57 16.47
N HIS A 101 0.06 -11.33 17.57
CA HIS A 101 -0.27 -11.86 18.88
C HIS A 101 -1.79 -11.72 19.11
N ALA A 102 -2.51 -12.84 19.09
CA ALA A 102 -3.88 -12.91 19.60
C ALA A 102 -3.81 -12.81 21.14
N GLY A 103 -3.41 -11.66 21.65
CA GLY A 103 -3.81 -11.22 22.97
C GLY A 103 -5.32 -10.93 22.95
N PRO A 104 -6.04 -11.12 24.06
CA PRO A 104 -7.48 -10.90 24.09
C PRO A 104 -7.75 -9.46 23.63
N ARG A 105 -8.59 -9.30 22.61
CA ARG A 105 -9.16 -8.00 22.26
C ARG A 105 -9.97 -7.52 23.46
N SER A 106 -9.36 -6.72 24.33
CA SER A 106 -10.14 -5.82 25.19
C SER A 106 -10.81 -4.83 24.25
N LEU A 107 -12.12 -4.99 24.06
CA LEU A 107 -12.95 -3.98 23.42
C LEU A 107 -12.78 -2.66 24.20
N PRO A 108 -12.69 -1.50 23.53
CA PRO A 108 -12.71 -0.23 24.23
C PRO A 108 -14.09 -0.08 24.87
N THR A 109 -14.14 -0.13 26.21
CA THR A 109 -15.25 0.40 26.98
C THR A 109 -15.27 1.90 26.77
N TYR A 110 -16.31 2.40 26.11
CA TYR A 110 -16.72 3.79 26.15
C TYR A 110 -17.37 4.11 27.50
#